data_AF-A0A970BGR1-F1
#
_entry.id   AF-A0A970BGR1-F1
#
_cell.length_a   1.000
_cell.length_b   1.000
_cell.length_c   1.000
_cell.angle_alpha   90.00
_cell.angle_beta   90.00
_cell.angle_gamma   90.00
#
_symmetry.space_group_name_H-M   'P 1'
#
loop_
_entity.id
_entity.type
_entity.pdbx_description
1 polymer ?
#
loop_
_entity_poly.entity_id
_entity_poly.type
_entity_poly.pdbx_seq_one_letter_code
_entity_poly.pdbx_strand_id
1 'polypeptide(L)' 'METKKLLVRLSESIKNTSNIPKSLFKEMGVKRGLRNENHSGVLAGLTRVGDVVGYEKQEDGSLKPIPGELYY' A
#
# COMPACT_ATOMS: atom_id res chain seq x y z
N MET A 1 -19.33 -16.78 -25.52
CA MET A 1 -19.65 -15.34 -25.72
C MET A 1 -20.14 -14.70 -24.42
N GLU A 2 -21.13 -15.26 -23.73
CA GLU A 2 -21.71 -14.78 -22.46
C GLU A 2 -20.69 -14.47 -21.34
N THR A 3 -19.81 -15.44 -21.03
CA THR A 3 -18.83 -15.33 -19.93
C THR A 3 -17.83 -14.20 -20.13
N LYS A 4 -17.42 -13.95 -21.38
CA LYS A 4 -16.48 -12.88 -21.72
C LYS A 4 -17.10 -11.50 -21.49
N LYS A 5 -18.39 -11.35 -21.79
CA LYS A 5 -19.16 -10.12 -21.53
C LYS A 5 -19.34 -9.87 -20.03
N LEU A 6 -19.62 -10.94 -19.27
CA LEU A 6 -19.70 -10.86 -17.81
C LEU A 6 -18.37 -10.43 -17.17
N LEU A 7 -17.26 -11.03 -17.60
CA LEU A 7 -15.91 -10.68 -17.12
C LEU A 7 -15.58 -9.20 -17.35
N VAL A 8 -15.91 -8.66 -18.53
CA VAL A 8 -15.69 -7.25 -18.84
C VAL A 8 -16.50 -6.36 -17.90
N ARG A 9 -17.81 -6.64 -17.75
CA ARG A 9 -18.70 -5.87 -16.87
C ARG A 9 -18.22 -5.85 -15.42
N LEU A 10 -17.82 -7.01 -14.88
CA LEU A 10 -17.31 -7.11 -13.51
C LEU A 10 -15.97 -6.38 -13.36
N SER A 11 -15.07 -6.50 -14.34
CA SER A 11 -13.77 -5.82 -14.33
C SER A 11 -13.92 -4.30 -14.36
N GLU A 12 -14.84 -3.77 -15.15
CA GLU A 12 -15.16 -2.34 -15.20
C GLU A 12 -15.79 -1.85 -13.90
N SER A 13 -16.72 -2.62 -13.33
CA SER A 13 -17.31 -2.31 -12.03
C SER A 13 -16.23 -2.17 -10.95
N ILE A 14 -15.32 -3.15 -10.85
CA ILE A 14 -14.24 -3.15 -9.86
C ILE A 14 -13.32 -1.94 -10.05
N LYS A 15 -12.95 -1.61 -11.29
CA LYS A 15 -12.10 -0.43 -11.57
C LYS A 15 -12.74 0.86 -11.06
N ASN A 16 -14.06 1.00 -11.20
CA ASN A 16 -14.77 2.20 -10.77
C ASN A 16 -15.00 2.22 -9.25
N THR A 17 -15.36 1.10 -8.64
CA THR A 17 -15.68 1.04 -7.21
C THR A 17 -14.44 0.98 -6.31
N SER A 18 -13.33 0.46 -6.82
CA SER A 18 -12.07 0.34 -6.07
C SER A 18 -11.11 1.51 -6.31
N ASN A 19 -11.47 2.48 -7.15
CA ASN A 19 -10.68 3.69 -7.36
C ASN A 19 -10.89 4.67 -6.19
N ILE A 20 -9.93 4.70 -5.27
CA ILE A 20 -9.94 5.60 -4.13
C ILE A 20 -9.08 6.84 -4.48
N PRO A 21 -9.62 8.07 -4.38
CA PRO A 21 -8.86 9.29 -4.56
C PRO A 21 -7.57 9.32 -3.72
N LYS A 22 -6.46 9.68 -4.36
CA LYS A 22 -5.12 9.67 -3.72
C LYS A 22 -5.05 10.62 -2.51
N SER A 23 -5.82 11.70 -2.50
CA SER A 23 -5.88 12.68 -1.41
C SER A 23 -6.42 12.09 -0.11
N LEU A 24 -7.41 11.19 -0.19
CA LEU A 24 -8.06 10.60 0.99
C LEU A 24 -7.11 9.76 1.83
N PHE A 25 -6.06 9.18 1.23
CA PHE A 25 -5.03 8.45 1.97
C PHE A 25 -4.31 9.33 2.98
N LYS A 26 -3.97 10.56 2.56
CA LYS A 26 -3.29 11.53 3.42
C LYS A 26 -4.24 12.08 4.49
N GLU A 27 -5.46 12.42 4.10
CA GLU A 27 -6.49 12.94 5.00
C GLU A 27 -6.87 11.94 6.10
N MET A 28 -6.98 10.67 5.75
CA MET A 28 -7.38 9.59 6.67
C MET A 28 -6.18 8.93 7.38
N GLY A 29 -4.94 9.36 7.12
CA GLY A 29 -3.74 8.76 7.69
C GLY A 29 -3.52 7.29 7.31
N VAL A 30 -4.02 6.87 6.14
CA VAL A 30 -3.92 5.48 5.67
C VAL A 30 -2.79 5.34 4.65
N LYS A 31 -1.88 4.39 4.87
CA LYS A 31 -0.81 4.10 3.92
C LYS A 31 -1.38 3.40 2.68
N ARG A 32 -0.84 3.74 1.49
CA ARG A 32 -1.13 3.00 0.24
C ARG A 32 -0.27 1.75 0.22
N GLY A 33 -0.75 0.77 0.97
CA GLY A 33 -0.02 -0.44 1.31
C GLY A 33 0.96 -0.18 2.44
N LEU A 34 2.17 -0.68 2.33
CA LEU A 34 3.23 -0.49 3.32
C LEU A 34 4.20 0.61 2.85
N ARG A 35 3.71 1.53 1.99
CA ARG A 35 4.50 2.61 1.40
C ARG A 35 4.28 3.91 2.16
N ASN A 36 5.38 4.49 2.59
CA ASN A 36 5.44 5.78 3.28
C ASN A 36 5.30 6.95 2.28
N GLU A 37 5.02 8.15 2.79
CA GLU A 37 4.94 9.38 1.96
C GLU A 37 6.27 9.70 1.26
N ASN A 38 7.40 9.37 1.88
CA ASN A 38 8.76 9.54 1.32
C ASN A 38 9.13 8.45 0.29
N HIS A 39 8.16 7.71 -0.25
CA HIS A 39 8.31 6.63 -1.23
C HIS A 39 9.05 5.37 -0.77
N SER A 40 9.54 5.31 0.47
CA SER A 40 10.09 4.09 1.09
C SER A 40 9.00 3.07 1.44
N GLY A 41 9.38 1.82 1.68
CA GLY A 41 8.47 0.73 2.01
C GLY A 41 7.99 -0.08 0.80
N VAL A 42 7.09 -1.04 1.03
CA VAL A 42 6.65 -2.04 0.03
C VAL A 42 5.22 -1.74 -0.41
N LEU A 43 4.93 -1.85 -1.71
CA LEU A 43 3.57 -1.73 -2.23
C LEU A 43 2.79 -3.01 -1.90
N ALA A 44 2.08 -3.04 -0.77
CA ALA A 44 1.27 -4.19 -0.35
C ALA A 44 -0.15 -3.74 0.06
N GLY A 45 -1.11 -3.82 -0.86
CA GLY A 45 -2.55 -3.67 -0.56
C GLY A 45 -2.98 -2.34 0.03
N LEU A 46 -4.15 -2.30 0.68
CA LEU A 46 -4.61 -1.21 1.54
C LEU A 46 -4.53 -1.73 2.97
N THR A 47 -3.75 -1.12 3.85
CA THR A 47 -3.60 -1.60 5.23
C THR A 47 -3.70 -0.43 6.22
N ARG A 48 -4.48 -0.65 7.30
CA ARG A 48 -4.54 0.21 8.49
C ARG A 48 -3.74 -0.36 9.67
N VAL A 49 -3.27 -1.60 9.55
CA VAL A 49 -2.84 -2.48 10.67
C VAL A 49 -1.54 -3.19 10.29
N GLY A 50 -0.69 -2.51 9.52
CA GLY A 50 0.48 -3.13 8.93
C GLY A 50 1.52 -2.07 8.61
N ASP A 51 2.70 -2.19 9.21
CA ASP A 51 3.86 -1.38 8.89
C ASP A 51 5.07 -2.27 8.59
N VAL A 52 5.93 -1.83 7.68
CA VAL A 52 7.18 -2.54 7.36
C VAL A 52 8.37 -1.65 7.64
N VAL A 53 9.27 -2.17 8.48
CA VAL A 53 10.53 -1.51 8.81
C VAL A 53 11.65 -2.21 8.04
N GLY A 54 12.24 -1.49 7.08
CA GLY A 54 13.35 -1.98 6.25
C GLY A 54 14.71 -1.43 6.66
N TYR A 55 14.78 -0.68 7.75
CA TYR A 55 16.01 -0.07 8.24
C TYR A 55 16.03 0.00 9.76
N GLU A 56 17.21 -0.10 10.34
CA GLU A 56 17.48 0.16 11.75
C GLU A 56 18.24 1.49 11.89
N LYS A 57 17.89 2.29 12.89
CA LYS A 57 18.60 3.54 13.20
C LYS A 57 19.73 3.24 14.17
N GLN A 58 20.96 3.47 13.75
CA GLN A 58 22.16 3.28 14.58
C GLN A 58 22.35 4.44 15.57
N GLU A 59 23.21 4.24 16.58
CA GLU A 59 23.50 5.24 17.62
C GLU A 59 24.07 6.55 17.05
N ASP A 60 24.77 6.48 15.92
CA ASP A 60 25.31 7.63 15.18
C ASP A 60 24.26 8.36 14.32
N GLY A 61 23.02 7.88 14.32
CA GLY A 61 21.91 8.39 13.52
C GLY A 61 21.86 7.90 12.08
N SER A 62 22.81 7.06 11.64
CA SER A 62 22.81 6.45 10.31
C SER A 62 21.75 5.36 10.18
N LEU A 63 21.29 5.12 8.95
CA LEU A 63 20.29 4.09 8.62
C LEU A 63 20.99 2.84 8.08
N LYS A 64 20.82 1.71 8.76
CA LYS A 64 21.32 0.41 8.32
C LYS A 64 20.19 -0.37 7.63
N PRO A 65 20.33 -0.83 6.38
CA PRO A 65 19.32 -1.69 5.76
C PRO A 65 19.25 -3.04 6.47
N ILE A 66 18.04 -3.52 6.74
CA ILE A 66 17.77 -4.82 7.36
C ILE A 66 16.81 -5.64 6.49
N PRO A 67 16.78 -6.98 6.63
CA PRO A 67 15.66 -7.78 6.12
C PRO A 67 14.36 -7.23 6.70
N GLY A 68 13.45 -6.78 5.83
CA GLY A 68 12.27 -6.02 6.27
C GLY A 68 11.39 -6.79 7.23
N GLU A 69 11.02 -6.15 8.34
CA GLU A 69 10.15 -6.72 9.37
C GLU A 69 8.73 -6.16 9.25
N LEU A 70 7.72 -7.04 9.34
CA LEU A 70 6.32 -6.67 9.27
C LEU A 70 5.72 -6.61 10.68
N TYR A 71 5.20 -5.44 11.03
CA TYR A 71 4.51 -5.16 12.29
C TYR A 71 3.02 -5.04 12.02
N TYR A 72 2.18 -5.62 12.89
CA TYR A 72 0.72 -5.54 12.83
C TYR A 72 0.17 -4.65 13.94
#